data_AF-X4YJT5-F1
#
_entry.id   AF-X4YJT5-F1
#
_cell.length_a   1.000
_cell.length_b   1.000
_cell.length_c   1.000
_cell.angle_alpha   90.00
_cell.angle_beta   90.00
_cell.angle_gamma   90.00
#
_symmetry.space_group_name_H-M   'P 1'
#
loop_
_entity.id
_entity.type
_entity.pdbx_description
1 polymer ?
#
loop_
_entity_poly.entity_id
_entity_poly.type
_entity_poly.pdbx_seq_one_letter_code
_entity_poly.pdbx_strand_id
1 'polypeptide(L)' 'RMSLGIARRFFNLQDKLGFDKASKTVEWLLNKSEGAIDEIDKGGDNKSLSSVSEVSENKDGQKGFSRVEKMKTAAPTSY' A
#
# COMPACT_ATOMS: atom_id res chain seq x y z
N ARG A 1 -16.43 -1.71 7.82
CA ARG A 1 -15.65 -1.76 9.09
C ARG A 1 -14.91 -3.10 9.15
N MET A 2 -13.57 -3.09 9.18
CA MET A 2 -12.79 -4.32 9.32
C MET A 2 -12.72 -4.73 10.80
N SER A 3 -12.66 -6.03 11.09
CA SER A 3 -12.36 -6.52 12.44
C SER A 3 -10.93 -6.15 12.82
N LEU A 4 -10.65 -5.96 14.11
CA LEU A 4 -9.34 -5.54 14.62
C LEU A 4 -8.18 -6.41 14.11
N GLY A 5 -8.38 -7.72 14.05
CA GLY A 5 -7.38 -8.66 13.54
C GLY A 5 -7.08 -8.48 12.04
N ILE A 6 -8.11 -8.20 11.25
CA ILE A 6 -7.98 -7.95 9.81
C ILE A 6 -7.37 -6.55 9.56
N ALA A 7 -7.76 -5.55 10.34
CA ALA A 7 -7.19 -4.21 10.27
C ALA A 7 -5.68 -4.24 10.54
N ARG A 8 -5.22 -4.96 11.57
CA ARG A 8 -3.79 -5.08 11.89
C ARG A 8 -2.97 -5.70 10.75
N ARG A 9 -3.50 -6.76 10.12
CA ARG A 9 -2.87 -7.39 8.95
C ARG A 9 -2.85 -6.45 7.74
N PHE A 10 -3.93 -5.71 7.53
CA PHE A 10 -4.04 -4.72 6.46
C PHE A 10 -3.02 -3.60 6.63
N PHE A 11 -2.93 -2.97 7.81
CA PHE A 11 -1.97 -1.88 8.07
C PHE A 11 -0.51 -2.34 7.92
N ASN A 12 -0.16 -3.52 8.42
CA ASN A 12 1.18 -4.09 8.20
C ASN A 12 1.47 -4.31 6.71
N LEU A 13 0.46 -4.66 5.91
CA LEU A 13 0.62 -4.78 4.47
C LEU A 13 0.80 -3.40 3.81
N GLN A 14 0.07 -2.38 4.25
CA GLN A 14 0.24 -1.01 3.74
C GLN A 14 1.67 -0.51 3.96
N ASP A 15 2.20 -0.73 5.18
CA ASP A 15 3.55 -0.37 5.58
C ASP A 15 4.60 -1.08 4.71
N LYS A 16 4.46 -2.41 4.54
CA LYS A 16 5.35 -3.21 3.68
C LYS A 16 5.34 -2.79 2.21
N LEU A 17 4.20 -2.33 1.71
CA LEU A 17 4.06 -1.85 0.33
C LEU A 17 4.43 -0.36 0.19
N GLY A 18 4.64 0.36 1.31
CA GLY A 18 4.87 1.80 1.31
C GLY A 18 3.67 2.61 0.81
N PHE A 19 2.45 2.09 0.96
CA PHE A 19 1.24 2.73 0.44
C PHE A 19 0.61 3.67 1.48
N ASP A 20 0.50 4.94 1.11
CA ASP A 20 -0.14 5.99 1.92
C ASP A 20 -1.68 5.86 1.98
N LYS A 21 -2.29 5.25 0.94
CA LYS A 21 -3.75 5.13 0.82
C LYS A 21 -4.22 3.69 0.86
N ALA A 22 -5.25 3.43 1.68
CA ALA A 22 -5.93 2.14 1.74
C ALA A 22 -6.46 1.67 0.39
N SER A 23 -6.93 2.59 -0.46
CA SER A 23 -7.40 2.25 -1.81
C SER A 23 -6.33 1.58 -2.67
N LYS A 24 -5.07 2.03 -2.58
CA LYS A 24 -3.94 1.43 -3.33
C LYS A 24 -3.61 0.03 -2.82
N THR A 25 -3.68 -0.20 -1.51
CA THR A 25 -3.48 -1.53 -0.93
C THR A 25 -4.58 -2.50 -1.36
N VAL A 26 -5.83 -2.04 -1.42
CA VAL A 26 -6.96 -2.86 -1.89
C VAL A 26 -6.83 -3.18 -3.38
N GLU A 27 -6.49 -2.20 -4.21
CA GLU A 27 -6.24 -2.43 -5.65
C GLU A 27 -5.11 -3.45 -5.88
N TRP A 28 -4.02 -3.33 -5.12
CA TRP A 28 -2.93 -4.30 -5.15
C TRP A 28 -3.37 -5.70 -4.71
N LEU A 29 -4.19 -5.80 -3.66
CA LEU A 29 -4.75 -7.08 -3.20
C LEU A 29 -5.57 -7.74 -4.31
N LEU A 30 -6.40 -6.97 -5.02
CA LEU A 30 -7.22 -7.48 -6.13
C LEU A 30 -6.33 -7.97 -7.28
N ASN A 31 -5.40 -7.13 -7.75
CA ASN A 31 -4.50 -7.47 -8.86
C ASN A 31 -3.57 -8.65 -8.54
N LYS A 32 -3.08 -8.75 -7.30
CA LYS A 32 -2.25 -9.89 -6.86
C LYS A 32 -3.07 -11.17 -6.74
N SER A 33 -4.34 -11.05 -6.34
CA SER A 33 -5.26 -12.19 -6.25
C SER A 33 -5.62 -12.71 -7.63
N GLU A 34 -5.80 -11.86 -8.64
CA GLU A 34 -6.04 -12.30 -10.02
C GLU A 34 -4.91 -13.20 -10.55
N GLY A 35 -3.65 -12.81 -10.33
CA GLY A 35 -2.50 -13.66 -10.69
C GLY A 35 -2.42 -14.97 -9.89
N ALA A 36 -2.74 -14.94 -8.59
CA ALA A 36 -2.76 -16.14 -7.76
C ALA A 36 -3.93 -17.08 -8.11
N ILE A 37 -5.07 -16.54 -8.55
CA ILE A 37 -6.24 -17.31 -8.99
C ILE A 37 -5.98 -17.95 -10.35
N ASP A 38 -5.34 -17.26 -11.32
CA ASP A 38 -4.90 -17.86 -12.59
C ASP A 38 -3.91 -19.02 -12.36
N GLU A 39 -3.01 -18.87 -11.38
CA GLU A 39 -2.05 -19.91 -11.00
C GLU A 39 -2.71 -21.13 -10.34
N ILE A 40 -3.81 -20.93 -9.59
CA ILE A 40 -4.62 -22.03 -9.03
C ILE A 40 -5.43 -22.73 -10.13
N ASP A 41 -6.03 -21.99 -11.05
CA ASP A 41 -6.86 -22.50 -12.15
C ASP A 41 -6.05 -23.37 -13.13
N LYS A 42 -4.77 -23.03 -13.34
CA LYS A 42 -3.86 -23.75 -14.24
C LYS A 42 -3.21 -25.00 -13.63
N GLY A 43 -3.64 -25.39 -12.43
CA GLY A 43 -3.16 -26.56 -11.72
C GLY A 43 -2.10 -26.19 -10.70
N GLY A 44 -2.52 -26.00 -9.46
CA GLY A 44 -1.66 -25.65 -8.33
C GLY A 44 -0.57 -26.69 -8.07
N ASP A 45 0.61 -26.49 -8.67
CA ASP A 45 1.82 -27.15 -8.25
C ASP A 45 2.31 -26.51 -6.96
N ASN A 46 1.97 -27.16 -5.85
CA ASN A 46 2.48 -27.01 -4.50
C ASN A 46 4.02 -26.90 -4.44
N LYS A 47 4.59 -25.76 -4.83
CA LYS A 47 6.00 -25.45 -4.59
C LYS A 47 6.14 -24.88 -3.19
N SER A 48 6.33 -25.81 -2.26
CA SER A 48 6.81 -25.59 -0.90
C SER A 48 7.78 -24.39 -0.84
N LEU A 49 7.37 -23.28 -0.23
CA LEU A 49 8.26 -22.19 0.15
C LEU A 49 9.13 -22.66 1.32
N SER A 50 10.11 -23.51 1.04
CA SER A 50 11.21 -23.79 1.96
C SER A 50 12.40 -22.90 1.60
N SER A 51 12.46 -21.73 2.24
CA SER A 51 13.68 -21.15 2.82
C SER A 51 13.42 -19.66 3.03
N VAL A 52 13.18 -19.31 4.29
CA VAL A 52 13.31 -17.92 4.74
C VAL A 52 14.82 -17.66 4.80
N SER A 53 15.33 -16.91 3.83
CA SER A 53 16.64 -16.27 3.95
C SER A 53 16.42 -14.79 4.15
N GLU A 54 16.95 -14.34 5.28
CA GLU A 54 17.61 -13.06 5.48
C GLU A 54 16.72 -11.82 5.66
N VAL A 55 16.78 -11.32 6.90
CA VAL A 55 16.34 -9.99 7.31
C VAL A 55 17.14 -8.94 6.52
N SER A 56 16.46 -8.18 5.66
CA SER A 56 17.03 -6.95 5.11
C SER A 56 16.50 -5.78 5.91
N GLU A 57 17.34 -5.30 6.83
CA GLU A 57 17.17 -4.04 7.53
C GLU A 57 17.37 -2.89 6.54
N ASN A 58 16.28 -2.34 6.01
CA ASN A 58 16.34 -1.16 5.15
C ASN A 58 16.04 0.08 6.01
N LYS A 59 17.09 0.70 6.53
CA LYS A 59 17.07 2.12 6.87
C LYS A 59 17.13 2.91 5.57
N ASP A 60 16.20 3.83 5.33
CA ASP A 60 16.45 5.22 4.89
C ASP A 60 15.17 5.89 4.35
N GLY A 61 15.05 7.21 4.59
CA GLY A 61 14.29 8.08 3.68
C GLY A 61 13.03 8.73 4.27
N GLN A 62 13.22 9.73 5.13
CA GLN A 62 12.25 10.81 5.29
C GLN A 62 12.01 11.45 3.91
N LYS A 63 10.78 11.39 3.39
CA LYS A 63 10.31 12.36 2.39
C LYS A 63 9.07 13.05 2.92
N GLY A 64 9.30 14.26 3.44
CA GLY A 64 8.26 15.19 3.82
C GLY A 64 7.37 15.50 2.63
N PHE A 65 6.07 15.27 2.80
CA PHE A 65 5.07 15.87 1.94
C PHE A 65 4.75 17.27 2.48
N SER A 66 5.24 18.25 1.74
CA SER A 66 4.96 19.66 1.86
C SER A 66 3.45 19.91 1.95
N ARG A 67 3.01 20.39 3.12
CA ARG A 67 1.68 21.00 3.28
C ARG A 67 1.73 22.35 2.57
N VAL A 68 1.18 22.40 1.36
CA VAL A 68 0.90 23.68 0.68
C VAL A 68 -0.16 24.43 1.47
N GLU A 69 0.27 25.45 2.22
CA GLU A 69 -0.63 26.38 2.88
C GLU A 69 -1.39 27.19 1.82
N LYS A 70 -2.71 27.04 1.83
CA LYS A 70 -3.63 27.90 1.09
C LYS A 70 -3.64 29.26 1.78
N MET A 71 -3.35 30.32 1.03
CA MET A 71 -3.75 31.68 1.39
C MET A 71 -4.51 32.31 0.23
N LYS A 72 -5.79 32.61 0.49
CA LYS A 72 -6.69 33.43 -0.32
C LYS A 72 -6.51 34.88 0.12
N THR A 73 -6.50 35.87 -0.78
CA THR A 73 -7.14 37.20 -0.57
C THR A 73 -7.12 38.09 -1.83
N ALA A 74 -8.34 38.51 -2.21
CA ALA A 74 -8.82 39.76 -2.83
C ALA A 74 -8.02 40.49 -3.95
N ALA A 75 -8.70 40.70 -5.08
CA ALA A 75 -8.37 41.71 -6.07
C ALA A 75 -9.09 43.04 -5.75
N PRO A 76 -8.44 44.22 -5.86
CA PRO A 76 -9.14 45.49 -5.91
C PRO A 76 -9.51 45.84 -7.36
N THR A 77 -10.81 45.98 -7.60
CA THR A 77 -11.36 46.73 -8.74
C THR A 77 -10.92 48.18 -8.62
N SER A 78 -10.21 48.68 -9.63
CA SER A 78 -10.09 50.12 -9.88
C SER A 78 -11.00 50.47 -11.05
N TYR A 79 -11.78 51.52 -10.84
CA TYR A 79 -12.71 52.11 -11.81
C TYR A 79 -11.99 52.73 -13.01
#